data_AF-A0A955F4P6-F1
#
_entry.id   AF-A0A955F4P6-F1
#
_cell.length_a   1.000
_cell.length_b   1.000
_cell.length_c   1.000
_cell.angle_alpha   90.00
_cell.angle_beta   90.00
_cell.angle_gamma   90.00
#
_symmetry.space_group_name_H-M   'P 1'
#
loop_
_entity.id
_entity.type
_entity.pdbx_description
1 polymer ?
#
loop_
_entity_poly.entity_id
_entity_poly.type
_entity_poly.pdbx_seq_one_letter_code
_entity_poly.pdbx_strand_id
1 'polypeptide(L)'
;MRGPTDDQIFSTWRDQEAALLPVLHAFHDRDGFLSDEAIRGIGRALKIPLAELFGTVTFYHHFSRIPEGAQAPRVCTGPVCRLRGADALLDAMRKDGATPMACSGRCDEPIPVLRGHETWLGSLSTELIRRSSPLPAVNPAGVEECVFRHIREPGRATLTGYRKSHGYLALDQARALSPAALRERITESKLAGRGGAGFPTGLKWKAVAEAPAARKFVVCNADEGEPGCFKDRALMDHDPHALLEGMAIAGHATGAQLGIIYLRYEYPETLRTLQVAIDEALAAGLIGKAHGFEIIVRRGAGAYICG
;
A
#
# COMPACT_ATOMS: atom_id res chain seq x y z
N MET A 1 -27.02 7.54 -1.08
CA MET A 1 -26.50 8.67 -0.28
C MET A 1 -25.72 9.58 -1.21
N ARG A 2 -25.88 10.91 -1.13
CA ARG A 2 -24.98 11.83 -1.85
C ARG A 2 -23.60 11.73 -1.21
N GLY A 3 -22.54 11.60 -2.01
CA GLY A 3 -21.15 11.57 -1.52
C GLY A 3 -20.73 12.89 -0.86
N PRO A 4 -19.50 12.98 -0.33
CA PRO A 4 -19.01 14.19 0.34
C PRO A 4 -18.95 15.38 -0.63
N THR A 5 -19.22 16.59 -0.15
CA THR A 5 -19.02 17.82 -0.92
C THR A 5 -17.54 18.13 -1.12
N ASP A 6 -17.21 18.98 -2.09
CA ASP A 6 -15.82 19.44 -2.31
C ASP A 6 -15.21 20.03 -1.03
N ASP A 7 -15.96 20.87 -0.32
CA ASP A 7 -15.53 21.47 0.94
C ASP A 7 -15.24 20.42 2.01
N GLN A 8 -16.05 19.36 2.10
CA GLN A 8 -15.82 18.25 3.03
C GLN A 8 -14.56 17.46 2.67
N ILE A 9 -14.29 17.25 1.38
CA ILE A 9 -13.06 16.61 0.92
C ILE A 9 -11.86 17.49 1.31
N PHE A 10 -11.89 18.78 0.97
CA PHE A 10 -10.78 19.68 1.28
C PHE A 10 -10.56 19.85 2.79
N SER A 11 -11.62 19.93 3.60
CA SER A 11 -11.48 20.04 5.05
C SER A 11 -10.83 18.80 5.67
N THR A 12 -11.07 17.61 5.09
CA THR A 12 -10.50 16.34 5.57
C THR A 12 -8.98 16.28 5.39
N TRP A 13 -8.48 16.86 4.30
CA TRP A 13 -7.08 16.70 3.88
C TRP A 13 -6.21 17.95 4.07
N ARG A 14 -6.81 19.12 4.39
CA ARG A 14 -6.13 20.42 4.47
C ARG A 14 -4.85 20.40 5.31
N ASP A 15 -4.93 19.76 6.48
CA ASP A 15 -3.84 19.77 7.48
C ASP A 15 -3.03 18.46 7.48
N GLN A 16 -3.23 17.62 6.47
CA GLN A 16 -2.53 16.33 6.37
C GLN A 16 -1.30 16.41 5.47
N GLU A 17 -0.26 15.65 5.84
CA GLU A 17 0.90 15.45 5.00
C GLU A 17 0.54 14.74 3.69
N ALA A 18 1.19 15.16 2.59
CA ALA A 18 1.03 14.57 1.25
C ALA A 18 -0.44 14.49 0.80
N ALA A 19 -1.18 15.60 0.91
CA ALA A 19 -2.63 15.67 0.68
C ALA A 19 -3.07 15.53 -0.80
N LEU A 20 -2.19 15.75 -1.78
CA LEU A 20 -2.58 15.79 -3.19
C LEU A 20 -3.23 14.49 -3.69
N LEU A 21 -2.53 13.35 -3.58
CA LEU A 21 -3.05 12.05 -4.03
C LEU A 21 -4.35 11.67 -3.31
N PRO A 22 -4.45 11.79 -1.96
CA PRO A 22 -5.70 11.56 -1.26
C PRO A 22 -6.87 12.41 -1.74
N VAL A 23 -6.63 13.71 -2.03
CA VAL A 23 -7.67 14.60 -2.56
C VAL A 23 -8.09 14.15 -3.97
N LEU A 24 -7.14 13.86 -4.86
CA LEU A 24 -7.43 13.33 -6.20
C LEU A 24 -8.24 12.04 -6.12
N HIS A 25 -7.86 11.13 -5.24
CA HIS A 25 -8.60 9.90 -4.98
C HIS A 25 -10.00 10.16 -4.45
N ALA A 26 -10.19 11.09 -3.51
CA ALA A 26 -11.50 11.40 -2.97
C ALA A 26 -12.48 11.93 -4.04
N PHE A 27 -12.00 12.81 -4.93
CA PHE A 27 -12.81 13.27 -6.07
C PHE A 27 -13.07 12.13 -7.07
N HIS A 28 -12.04 11.38 -7.44
CA HIS A 28 -12.17 10.27 -8.39
C HIS A 28 -13.11 9.16 -7.89
N ASP A 29 -13.05 8.81 -6.60
CA ASP A 29 -13.89 7.76 -6.01
C ASP A 29 -15.35 8.23 -5.88
N ARG A 30 -15.58 9.53 -5.61
CA ARG A 30 -16.92 10.11 -5.53
C ARG A 30 -17.58 10.23 -6.91
N ASP A 31 -16.83 10.73 -7.89
CA ASP A 31 -17.38 11.14 -9.19
C ASP A 31 -17.19 10.08 -10.28
N GLY A 32 -16.35 9.06 -10.04
CA GLY A 32 -16.02 8.00 -11.00
C GLY A 32 -15.02 8.41 -12.08
N PHE A 33 -14.57 9.66 -12.06
CA PHE A 33 -13.53 10.25 -12.92
C PHE A 33 -13.09 11.61 -12.36
N LEU A 34 -12.02 12.17 -12.92
CA LEU A 34 -11.58 13.54 -12.62
C LEU A 34 -11.98 14.49 -13.75
N SER A 35 -12.97 15.34 -13.47
CA SER A 35 -13.40 16.39 -14.40
C SER A 35 -12.40 17.56 -14.43
N ASP A 36 -12.44 18.35 -15.51
CA ASP A 36 -11.67 19.59 -15.62
C ASP A 36 -12.01 20.58 -14.50
N GLU A 37 -13.28 20.62 -14.10
CA GLU A 37 -13.74 21.47 -13.01
C GLU A 37 -13.15 21.03 -11.67
N ALA A 38 -13.19 19.73 -11.37
CA ALA A 38 -12.59 19.16 -10.16
C ALA A 38 -11.09 19.46 -10.09
N ILE A 39 -10.36 19.25 -11.18
CA ILE A 39 -8.91 19.52 -11.25
C ILE A 39 -8.61 21.01 -11.03
N ARG A 40 -9.38 21.92 -11.65
CA ARG A 40 -9.23 23.36 -11.39
C ARG A 40 -9.55 23.71 -9.93
N GLY A 41 -10.57 23.08 -9.35
CA GLY A 41 -10.93 23.23 -7.94
C GLY A 41 -9.80 22.81 -7.01
N ILE A 42 -9.23 21.62 -7.23
CA ILE A 42 -8.10 21.07 -6.49
C ILE A 42 -6.86 21.97 -6.62
N GLY A 43 -6.54 22.43 -7.83
CA GLY A 43 -5.41 23.33 -8.07
C GLY A 43 -5.53 24.64 -7.28
N ARG A 44 -6.73 25.24 -7.23
CA ARG A 44 -6.99 26.44 -6.41
C ARG A 44 -6.87 26.13 -4.91
N ALA A 45 -7.47 25.04 -4.44
CA ALA A 45 -7.51 24.69 -3.02
C ALA A 45 -6.12 24.35 -2.45
N LEU A 46 -5.32 23.60 -3.21
CA LEU A 46 -3.98 23.17 -2.81
C LEU A 46 -2.87 24.14 -3.24
N LYS A 47 -3.22 25.23 -3.95
CA LYS A 47 -2.28 26.21 -4.52
C LYS A 47 -1.22 25.57 -5.44
N ILE A 48 -1.64 24.58 -6.22
CA ILE A 48 -0.78 23.87 -7.19
C ILE A 48 -1.08 24.43 -8.59
N PRO A 49 -0.06 24.79 -9.39
CA PRO A 49 -0.26 25.22 -10.77
C PRO A 49 -1.03 24.17 -11.58
N LEU A 50 -1.98 24.64 -12.39
CA LEU A 50 -2.87 23.75 -13.14
C LEU A 50 -2.09 22.80 -14.07
N ALA A 51 -1.04 23.29 -14.73
CA ALA A 51 -0.21 22.48 -15.62
C ALA A 51 0.49 21.32 -14.89
N GLU A 52 1.00 21.56 -13.68
CA GLU A 52 1.63 20.54 -12.85
C GLU A 52 0.62 19.48 -12.43
N LEU A 53 -0.56 19.91 -11.97
CA LEU A 53 -1.63 19.02 -11.58
C LEU A 53 -2.15 18.18 -12.76
N PHE A 54 -2.28 18.77 -13.94
CA PHE A 54 -2.61 18.03 -15.16
C PHE A 54 -1.54 16.99 -15.47
N GLY A 55 -0.26 17.37 -15.40
CA GLY A 55 0.86 16.44 -15.56
C GLY A 55 0.77 15.25 -14.60
N THR A 56 0.52 15.50 -13.31
CA THR A 56 0.33 14.45 -12.29
C THR A 56 -0.85 13.54 -12.64
N VAL A 57 -2.01 14.11 -12.99
CA VAL A 57 -3.21 13.31 -13.29
C VAL A 57 -3.02 12.46 -14.55
N THR A 58 -2.38 13.00 -15.59
CA THR A 58 -2.11 12.25 -16.83
C THR A 58 -0.99 11.22 -16.70
N PHE A 59 -0.13 11.36 -15.69
CA PHE A 59 0.96 10.42 -15.43
C PHE A 59 0.46 9.09 -14.84
N TYR A 60 -0.57 9.14 -14.01
CA TYR A 60 -1.09 7.96 -13.32
C TYR A 60 -2.14 7.21 -14.13
N HIS A 61 -1.94 5.90 -14.32
CA HIS A 61 -2.78 5.06 -15.17
C HIS A 61 -4.23 4.91 -14.69
N HIS A 62 -4.47 4.96 -13.38
CA HIS A 62 -5.79 4.67 -12.79
C HIS A 62 -6.64 5.91 -12.52
N PHE A 63 -6.13 7.13 -12.75
CA PHE A 63 -6.96 8.32 -12.71
C PHE A 63 -7.69 8.50 -14.05
N SER A 64 -8.95 8.08 -14.09
CA SER A 64 -9.78 8.28 -15.27
C SER A 64 -10.14 9.75 -15.45
N ARG A 65 -10.07 10.23 -16.70
CA ARG A 65 -10.63 11.52 -17.15
C ARG A 65 -11.95 11.37 -17.92
N ILE A 66 -12.39 10.13 -18.12
CA ILE A 66 -13.61 9.79 -18.85
C ILE A 66 -14.70 9.45 -17.84
N PRO A 67 -15.92 10.02 -17.96
CA PRO A 67 -17.06 9.68 -17.11
C PRO A 67 -17.23 8.17 -16.94
N GLU A 68 -17.48 7.74 -15.70
CA GLU A 68 -17.62 6.33 -15.29
C GLU A 68 -16.38 5.44 -15.51
N GLY A 69 -15.26 5.98 -16.00
CA GLY A 69 -14.06 5.20 -16.32
C GLY A 69 -13.40 4.52 -15.12
N ALA A 70 -13.64 4.98 -13.88
CA ALA A 70 -13.20 4.26 -12.68
C ALA A 70 -13.77 2.82 -12.60
N GLN A 71 -14.99 2.61 -13.09
CA GLN A 71 -15.71 1.34 -13.05
C GLN A 71 -15.38 0.43 -14.25
N ALA A 72 -14.82 0.98 -15.31
CA ALA A 72 -14.41 0.22 -16.49
C ALA A 72 -13.42 -0.90 -16.08
N PRO A 73 -13.58 -2.13 -16.60
CA PRO A 73 -12.72 -3.26 -16.23
C PRO A 73 -11.26 -3.00 -16.64
N ARG A 74 -10.33 -3.24 -15.73
CA ARG A 74 -8.89 -3.20 -16.01
C ARG A 74 -8.33 -4.61 -15.91
N VAL A 75 -7.98 -5.21 -17.03
CA VAL A 75 -7.51 -6.61 -17.10
C VAL A 75 -5.99 -6.64 -16.99
N CYS A 76 -5.45 -7.41 -16.06
CA CYS A 76 -4.01 -7.57 -15.93
C CYS A 76 -3.43 -8.27 -17.16
N THR A 77 -2.56 -7.58 -17.88
CA THR A 77 -1.82 -8.11 -19.03
C THR A 77 -0.34 -8.29 -18.70
N GLY A 78 0.00 -8.50 -17.42
CA GLY A 78 1.34 -8.90 -17.02
C GLY A 78 1.74 -10.26 -17.63
N PRO A 79 3.04 -10.58 -17.73
CA PRO A 79 3.52 -11.77 -18.45
C PRO A 79 2.81 -13.08 -18.04
N VAL A 80 2.70 -13.33 -16.73
CA VAL A 80 2.01 -14.53 -16.20
C VAL A 80 0.53 -14.56 -16.58
N CYS A 81 -0.14 -13.42 -16.59
CA CYS A 81 -1.57 -13.35 -16.94
C CYS A 81 -1.78 -13.54 -18.44
N ARG A 82 -0.89 -13.02 -19.29
CA ARG A 82 -0.92 -13.31 -20.75
C ARG A 82 -0.78 -14.80 -21.04
N LEU A 83 0.13 -15.48 -20.34
CA LEU A 83 0.27 -16.94 -20.44
C LEU A 83 -1.00 -17.70 -20.02
N ARG A 84 -1.86 -17.08 -19.19
CA ARG A 84 -3.16 -17.61 -18.79
C ARG A 84 -4.32 -17.21 -19.71
N GLY A 85 -4.06 -16.47 -20.79
CA GLY A 85 -5.09 -16.03 -21.74
C GLY A 85 -5.67 -14.64 -21.47
N ALA A 86 -4.94 -13.74 -20.79
CA ALA A 86 -5.43 -12.40 -20.48
C ALA A 86 -5.81 -11.56 -21.70
N ASP A 87 -5.13 -11.73 -22.84
CA ASP A 87 -5.45 -10.98 -24.05
C ASP A 87 -6.85 -11.37 -24.59
N ALA A 88 -7.19 -12.66 -24.58
CA ALA A 88 -8.52 -13.14 -24.96
C ALA A 88 -9.61 -12.65 -23.99
N LEU A 89 -9.32 -12.64 -22.68
CA LEU A 89 -10.24 -12.08 -21.68
C LEU A 89 -10.45 -10.58 -21.89
N LEU A 90 -9.38 -9.81 -22.11
CA LEU A 90 -9.44 -8.38 -22.38
C LEU A 90 -10.30 -8.10 -23.61
N ASP A 91 -10.09 -8.83 -24.70
CA ASP A 91 -10.86 -8.69 -25.95
C ASP A 91 -12.35 -9.01 -25.74
N ALA A 92 -12.67 -10.07 -25.00
CA ALA A 92 -14.05 -10.43 -24.66
C ALA A 92 -14.77 -9.33 -23.83
N MET A 93 -14.01 -8.55 -23.06
CA MET A 93 -14.52 -7.49 -22.19
C MET A 93 -14.44 -6.09 -22.82
N ARG A 94 -13.94 -5.94 -24.06
CA ARG A 94 -13.81 -4.62 -24.72
C ARG A 94 -15.13 -3.87 -24.85
N LYS A 95 -16.23 -4.59 -25.08
CA LYS A 95 -17.59 -4.02 -25.13
C LYS A 95 -18.02 -3.36 -23.82
N ASP A 96 -17.41 -3.76 -22.70
CA ASP A 96 -17.64 -3.19 -21.36
C ASP A 96 -16.64 -2.06 -21.05
N GLY A 97 -15.90 -1.57 -22.05
CA GLY A 97 -14.88 -0.53 -21.89
C GLY A 97 -13.56 -1.03 -21.29
N ALA A 98 -13.29 -2.35 -21.34
CA ALA A 98 -12.12 -2.90 -20.69
C ALA A 98 -10.80 -2.35 -21.26
N THR A 99 -9.84 -2.11 -20.37
CA THR A 99 -8.48 -1.64 -20.70
C THR A 99 -7.43 -2.58 -20.09
N PRO A 100 -6.22 -2.65 -20.67
CA PRO A 100 -5.13 -3.38 -20.06
C PRO A 100 -4.60 -2.64 -18.81
N MET A 101 -4.08 -3.41 -17.85
CA MET A 101 -3.24 -2.89 -16.76
C MET A 101 -1.97 -3.74 -16.61
N ALA A 102 -0.94 -3.15 -16.02
CA ALA A 102 0.28 -3.85 -15.65
C ALA A 102 0.02 -4.96 -14.60
N CYS A 103 1.08 -5.69 -14.22
CA CYS A 103 0.95 -6.75 -13.21
C CYS A 103 0.38 -6.18 -11.91
N SER A 104 -0.75 -6.72 -11.45
CA SER A 104 -1.43 -6.31 -10.21
C SER A 104 -1.00 -7.13 -8.99
N GLY A 105 0.14 -7.83 -9.05
CA GLY A 105 0.68 -8.62 -7.94
C GLY A 105 -0.24 -9.73 -7.43
N ARG A 106 -0.96 -10.41 -8.34
CA ARG A 106 -1.81 -11.59 -8.04
C ARG A 106 -1.47 -12.78 -8.94
N CYS A 107 -0.17 -12.98 -9.22
CA CYS A 107 0.29 -14.04 -10.11
C CYS A 107 0.08 -15.46 -9.55
N ASP A 108 -0.26 -15.58 -8.27
CA ASP A 108 -0.71 -16.79 -7.57
C ASP A 108 -2.19 -17.15 -7.81
N GLU A 109 -2.94 -16.31 -8.52
CA GLU A 109 -4.38 -16.44 -8.73
C GLU A 109 -4.76 -16.46 -10.22
N PRO A 110 -6.00 -16.81 -10.63
CA PRO A 110 -6.48 -16.56 -12.00
C PRO A 110 -6.35 -15.08 -12.42
N ILE A 111 -6.59 -14.77 -13.70
CA ILE A 111 -6.35 -13.43 -14.25
C ILE A 111 -7.15 -12.38 -13.45
N PRO A 112 -6.47 -11.38 -12.85
CA PRO A 112 -7.13 -10.35 -12.09
C PRO A 112 -7.68 -9.25 -13.01
N VAL A 113 -8.90 -8.83 -12.69
CA VAL A 113 -9.66 -7.77 -13.33
C VAL A 113 -10.09 -6.78 -12.25
N LEU A 114 -9.56 -5.57 -12.30
CA LEU A 114 -9.90 -4.51 -11.36
C LEU A 114 -11.11 -3.73 -11.87
N ARG A 115 -12.15 -3.58 -11.03
CA ARG A 115 -13.34 -2.75 -11.30
C ARG A 115 -13.58 -1.86 -10.09
N GLY A 116 -13.46 -0.54 -10.25
CA GLY A 116 -13.47 0.38 -9.11
C GLY A 116 -12.42 0.00 -8.06
N HIS A 117 -12.88 -0.38 -6.87
CA HIS A 117 -12.07 -0.84 -5.73
C HIS A 117 -12.22 -2.33 -5.43
N GLU A 118 -12.57 -3.12 -6.44
CA GLU A 118 -12.76 -4.55 -6.28
C GLU A 118 -11.91 -5.32 -7.28
N THR A 119 -11.21 -6.33 -6.78
CA THR A 119 -10.49 -7.27 -7.63
C THR A 119 -11.34 -8.49 -7.92
N TRP A 120 -11.60 -8.73 -9.19
CA TRP A 120 -12.28 -9.91 -9.72
C TRP A 120 -11.25 -10.85 -10.35
N LEU A 121 -11.52 -12.15 -10.35
CA LEU A 121 -10.58 -13.18 -10.79
C LEU A 121 -11.28 -14.15 -11.73
N GLY A 122 -10.68 -14.45 -12.88
CA GLY A 122 -11.17 -15.50 -13.77
C GLY A 122 -10.54 -15.45 -15.15
N SER A 123 -10.68 -16.53 -15.93
CA SER A 123 -10.19 -16.59 -17.30
C SER A 123 -11.26 -16.25 -18.35
N LEU A 124 -12.54 -16.26 -17.94
CA LEU A 124 -13.69 -15.94 -18.78
C LEU A 124 -14.49 -14.79 -18.15
N SER A 125 -14.97 -13.87 -18.98
CA SER A 125 -15.72 -12.69 -18.51
C SER A 125 -17.03 -13.04 -17.79
N THR A 126 -17.58 -14.21 -18.06
CA THR A 126 -18.83 -14.73 -17.46
C THR A 126 -18.61 -15.48 -16.14
N GLU A 127 -17.36 -15.78 -15.77
CA GLU A 127 -17.01 -16.61 -14.62
C GLU A 127 -16.07 -15.88 -13.64
N LEU A 128 -16.16 -14.55 -13.60
CA LEU A 128 -15.39 -13.75 -12.67
C LEU A 128 -15.90 -13.94 -11.24
N ILE A 129 -14.99 -14.32 -10.34
CA ILE A 129 -15.28 -14.50 -8.92
C ILE A 129 -14.50 -13.51 -8.06
N ARG A 130 -14.99 -13.29 -6.83
CA ARG A 130 -14.24 -12.60 -5.78
C ARG A 130 -13.89 -13.61 -4.69
N ARG A 131 -12.65 -13.57 -4.23
CA ARG A 131 -12.18 -14.34 -3.07
C ARG A 131 -11.05 -13.59 -2.38
N SER A 132 -10.84 -13.91 -1.12
CA SER A 132 -9.70 -13.41 -0.35
C SER A 132 -8.38 -13.86 -0.98
N SER A 133 -7.33 -13.06 -0.80
CA SER A 133 -5.99 -13.46 -1.20
C SER A 133 -5.62 -14.81 -0.57
N PRO A 134 -5.01 -15.73 -1.32
CA PRO A 134 -4.64 -17.03 -0.79
C PRO A 134 -3.56 -16.87 0.29
N LEU A 135 -3.52 -17.80 1.24
CA LEU A 135 -2.39 -17.90 2.16
C LEU A 135 -1.15 -18.40 1.41
N PRO A 136 0.04 -17.83 1.66
CA PRO A 136 1.27 -18.36 1.10
C PRO A 136 1.47 -19.82 1.48
N ALA A 137 1.75 -20.67 0.49
CA ALA A 137 2.11 -22.06 0.73
C ALA A 137 3.35 -22.15 1.65
N VAL A 138 3.47 -23.27 2.35
CA VAL A 138 4.67 -23.56 3.15
C VAL A 138 5.88 -23.59 2.23
N ASN A 139 7.00 -23.06 2.71
CA ASN A 139 8.25 -23.06 1.95
C ASN A 139 8.62 -24.49 1.49
N PRO A 140 8.63 -24.78 0.18
CA PRO A 140 8.88 -26.14 -0.32
C PRO A 140 10.32 -26.60 -0.06
N ALA A 141 11.26 -25.67 0.15
CA ALA A 141 12.66 -25.99 0.43
C ALA A 141 12.90 -26.39 1.90
N GLY A 142 11.89 -26.30 2.78
CA GLY A 142 12.01 -26.61 4.20
C GLY A 142 12.94 -25.66 4.98
N VAL A 143 13.35 -24.54 4.37
CA VAL A 143 14.15 -23.50 5.04
C VAL A 143 13.25 -22.73 6.00
N GLU A 144 13.78 -22.44 7.19
CA GLU A 144 13.08 -21.66 8.21
C GLU A 144 12.57 -20.34 7.64
N GLU A 145 11.26 -20.11 7.78
CA GLU A 145 10.65 -18.84 7.43
C GLU A 145 10.83 -17.87 8.60
N CYS A 146 11.50 -16.75 8.34
CA CYS A 146 11.61 -15.67 9.34
C CYS A 146 10.37 -14.79 9.34
N VAL A 147 10.09 -14.10 8.23
CA VAL A 147 8.97 -13.14 8.11
C VAL A 147 7.63 -13.86 8.04
N PHE A 148 7.57 -14.99 7.32
CA PHE A 148 6.33 -15.75 7.14
C PHE A 148 6.08 -16.79 8.23
N ARG A 149 6.91 -16.88 9.28
CA ARG A 149 6.85 -17.93 10.31
C ARG A 149 5.43 -18.21 10.81
N HIS A 150 4.69 -17.14 11.12
CA HIS A 150 3.36 -17.18 11.73
C HIS A 150 2.24 -16.76 10.77
N ILE A 151 2.54 -16.52 9.48
CA ILE A 151 1.57 -15.93 8.52
C ILE A 151 0.32 -16.79 8.31
N ARG A 152 0.43 -18.11 8.57
CA ARG A 152 -0.66 -19.09 8.42
C ARG A 152 -1.44 -19.34 9.71
N GLU A 153 -1.12 -18.66 10.81
CA GLU A 153 -1.84 -18.84 12.06
C GLU A 153 -3.26 -18.25 11.98
N PRO A 154 -4.29 -18.95 12.53
CA PRO A 154 -5.66 -18.44 12.49
C PRO A 154 -5.81 -17.07 13.16
N GLY A 155 -6.39 -16.12 12.42
CA GLY A 155 -6.62 -14.75 12.90
C GLY A 155 -5.36 -13.88 12.95
N ARG A 156 -4.24 -14.33 12.36
CA ARG A 156 -2.95 -13.62 12.35
C ARG A 156 -3.06 -12.14 11.98
N ALA A 157 -3.96 -11.81 11.06
CA ALA A 157 -4.14 -10.45 10.57
C ALA A 157 -4.73 -9.46 11.60
N THR A 158 -5.28 -9.95 12.71
CA THR A 158 -5.85 -9.12 13.79
C THR A 158 -4.82 -8.91 14.90
N LEU A 159 -4.97 -7.83 15.66
CA LEU A 159 -4.10 -7.55 16.81
C LEU A 159 -4.09 -8.71 17.82
N THR A 160 -5.27 -9.28 18.09
CA THR A 160 -5.41 -10.42 19.00
C THR A 160 -4.66 -11.65 18.48
N GLY A 161 -4.75 -11.94 17.18
CA GLY A 161 -4.00 -13.04 16.57
C GLY A 161 -2.50 -12.80 16.58
N TYR A 162 -2.07 -11.58 16.23
CA TYR A 162 -0.66 -11.19 16.24
C TYR A 162 0.00 -11.37 17.62
N ARG A 163 -0.71 -10.99 18.69
CA ARG A 163 -0.22 -11.13 20.07
C ARG A 163 -0.06 -12.57 20.55
N LYS A 164 -0.74 -13.55 19.96
CA LYS A 164 -0.60 -14.98 20.35
C LYS A 164 0.81 -15.51 20.13
N SER A 165 1.56 -14.94 19.19
CA SER A 165 2.95 -15.30 18.91
C SER A 165 3.94 -14.22 19.40
N HIS A 166 3.62 -13.53 20.50
CA HIS A 166 4.43 -12.45 21.09
C HIS A 166 4.52 -11.17 20.24
N GLY A 167 3.53 -10.90 19.39
CA GLY A 167 3.48 -9.66 18.61
C GLY A 167 3.56 -8.41 19.48
N TYR A 168 4.32 -7.40 19.03
CA TYR A 168 4.69 -6.17 19.75
C TYR A 168 5.71 -6.30 20.87
N LEU A 169 6.15 -7.52 21.22
CA LEU A 169 7.25 -7.69 22.17
C LEU A 169 8.56 -7.07 21.66
N ALA A 170 8.81 -7.14 20.35
CA ALA A 170 10.03 -6.57 19.78
C ALA A 170 9.98 -5.03 19.80
N LEU A 171 8.80 -4.42 19.65
CA LEU A 171 8.63 -2.98 19.84
C LEU A 171 8.90 -2.54 21.28
N ASP A 172 8.41 -3.27 22.27
CA ASP A 172 8.67 -2.97 23.68
C ASP A 172 10.18 -3.07 24.00
N GLN A 173 10.83 -4.12 23.51
CA GLN A 173 12.28 -4.28 23.63
C GLN A 173 13.05 -3.18 22.90
N ALA A 174 12.60 -2.78 21.71
CA ALA A 174 13.21 -1.69 20.95
C ALA A 174 13.11 -0.35 21.70
N ARG A 175 11.96 -0.05 22.29
CA ARG A 175 11.73 1.17 23.09
C ARG A 175 12.56 1.21 24.37
N ALA A 176 12.87 0.04 24.96
CA ALA A 176 13.76 -0.06 26.11
C ALA A 176 15.25 0.19 25.76
N LEU A 177 15.62 0.11 24.48
CA LEU A 177 16.96 0.43 24.02
C LEU A 177 17.08 1.91 23.61
N SER A 178 18.27 2.46 23.77
CA SER A 178 18.58 3.74 23.12
C SER A 178 18.52 3.57 21.59
N PRO A 179 18.09 4.60 20.83
CA PRO A 179 18.07 4.52 19.37
C PRO A 179 19.42 4.12 18.75
N ALA A 180 20.54 4.54 19.37
CA ALA A 180 21.88 4.16 18.93
C ALA A 180 22.13 2.65 19.08
N ALA A 181 21.84 2.07 20.25
CA ALA A 181 22.00 0.63 20.49
C ALA A 181 21.08 -0.22 19.61
N LEU A 182 19.86 0.27 19.33
CA LEU A 182 18.95 -0.40 18.40
C LEU A 182 19.53 -0.42 16.96
N ARG A 183 20.07 0.71 16.47
CA ARG A 183 20.70 0.76 15.14
C ARG A 183 21.93 -0.15 15.04
N GLU A 184 22.71 -0.25 16.11
CA GLU A 184 23.85 -1.17 16.19
C GLU A 184 23.37 -2.63 16.06
N ARG A 185 22.37 -3.04 16.85
CA ARG A 185 21.77 -4.39 16.76
C ARG A 185 21.25 -4.72 15.35
N ILE A 186 20.60 -3.77 14.68
CA ILE A 186 20.15 -3.95 13.29
C ILE A 186 21.33 -4.08 12.33
N THR A 187 22.41 -3.34 12.55
CA THR A 187 23.64 -3.45 11.75
C THR A 187 24.29 -4.82 11.94
N GLU A 188 24.40 -5.30 13.18
CA GLU A 188 24.94 -6.63 13.52
C GLU A 188 24.14 -7.78 12.91
N SER A 189 22.81 -7.63 12.78
CA SER A 189 21.94 -8.60 12.12
C SER A 189 22.24 -8.80 10.62
N LYS A 190 23.00 -7.88 10.01
CA LYS A 190 23.29 -7.84 8.57
C LYS A 190 22.03 -7.76 7.71
N LEU A 191 20.93 -7.24 8.26
CA LEU A 191 19.70 -7.01 7.49
C LEU A 191 19.99 -6.06 6.32
N ALA A 192 19.56 -6.49 5.13
CA ALA A 192 19.67 -5.74 3.89
C ALA A 192 18.28 -5.51 3.28
N GLY A 193 18.14 -4.44 2.50
CA GLY A 193 16.89 -4.08 1.83
C GLY A 193 16.36 -5.21 0.95
N ARG A 194 15.08 -5.58 1.16
CA ARG A 194 14.39 -6.67 0.44
C ARG A 194 13.58 -6.21 -0.79
N GLY A 195 13.77 -4.95 -1.21
CA GLY A 195 13.21 -4.40 -2.45
C GLY A 195 14.06 -4.62 -3.70
N GLY A 196 15.18 -5.36 -3.60
CA GLY A 196 16.06 -5.68 -4.73
C GLY A 196 17.47 -5.07 -4.63
N ALA A 197 17.58 -3.82 -4.17
CA ALA A 197 18.87 -3.12 -4.10
C ALA A 197 19.85 -3.66 -3.04
N GLY A 198 19.38 -4.39 -2.03
CA GLY A 198 20.25 -5.05 -1.05
C GLY A 198 21.09 -4.12 -0.16
N PHE A 199 20.76 -2.83 -0.06
CA PHE A 199 21.53 -1.89 0.77
C PHE A 199 21.38 -2.22 2.28
N PRO A 200 22.46 -2.15 3.09
CA PRO A 200 22.39 -2.47 4.53
C PRO A 200 21.42 -1.56 5.29
N THR A 201 20.44 -2.15 5.97
CA THR A 201 19.38 -1.42 6.67
C THR A 201 19.92 -0.56 7.81
N GLY A 202 20.84 -1.09 8.61
CA GLY A 202 21.44 -0.37 9.74
C GLY A 202 22.19 0.90 9.31
N LEU A 203 22.94 0.84 8.21
CA LEU A 203 23.64 1.99 7.64
C LEU A 203 22.66 3.06 7.13
N LYS A 204 21.58 2.64 6.46
CA LYS A 204 20.53 3.55 6.00
C LYS A 204 19.86 4.28 7.17
N TRP A 205 19.53 3.54 8.23
CA TRP A 205 18.90 4.13 9.42
C TRP A 205 19.84 5.06 10.18
N LYS A 206 21.15 4.76 10.24
CA LYS A 206 22.16 5.64 10.80
C LYS A 206 22.22 6.98 10.06
N ALA A 207 22.28 6.95 8.73
CA ALA A 207 22.30 8.17 7.91
C ALA A 207 21.05 9.05 8.15
N VAL A 208 19.86 8.44 8.24
CA VAL A 208 18.62 9.18 8.56
C VAL A 208 18.68 9.77 9.98
N ALA A 209 19.16 9.01 10.95
CA ALA A 209 19.26 9.47 12.35
C ALA A 209 20.23 10.65 12.50
N GLU A 210 21.34 10.67 11.74
CA GLU A 210 22.37 11.71 11.79
C GLU A 210 22.03 12.95 10.95
N ALA A 211 21.14 12.83 9.97
CA ALA A 211 20.73 13.97 9.15
C ALA A 211 20.05 15.07 10.01
N PRO A 212 20.47 16.35 9.88
CA PRO A 212 19.87 17.45 10.61
C PRO A 212 18.50 17.78 10.01
N ALA A 213 17.43 17.37 10.69
CA ALA A 213 16.06 17.66 10.28
C ALA A 213 15.14 17.72 11.51
N ALA A 214 14.26 18.72 11.55
CA ALA A 214 13.25 18.85 12.61
C ALA A 214 12.19 17.73 12.55
N ARG A 215 11.93 17.20 11.35
CA ARG A 215 10.97 16.12 11.12
C ARG A 215 11.58 15.06 10.24
N LYS A 216 11.33 13.81 10.60
CA LYS A 216 11.82 12.62 9.89
C LYS A 216 10.66 11.66 9.66
N PHE A 217 10.77 10.87 8.60
CA PHE A 217 9.72 9.99 8.12
C PHE A 217 10.25 8.58 7.90
N VAL A 218 9.38 7.59 8.13
CA VAL A 218 9.58 6.22 7.65
C VAL A 218 8.60 6.00 6.51
N VAL A 219 9.11 5.74 5.31
CA VAL A 219 8.26 5.39 4.17
C VAL A 219 8.37 3.89 3.91
N CYS A 220 7.25 3.18 4.08
CA CYS A 220 7.09 1.82 3.61
C CYS A 220 6.67 1.87 2.15
N ASN A 221 7.54 1.37 1.27
CA ASN A 221 7.22 1.20 -0.13
C ASN A 221 6.43 -0.11 -0.29
N ALA A 222 5.14 0.04 -0.56
CA ALA A 222 4.20 -1.04 -0.83
C ALA A 222 3.60 -0.90 -2.24
N ASP A 223 4.39 -0.38 -3.20
CA ASP A 223 3.97 -0.30 -4.60
C ASP A 223 4.09 -1.68 -5.31
N GLU A 224 4.93 -2.59 -4.79
CA GLU A 224 5.21 -3.98 -5.27
C GLU A 224 4.99 -4.14 -6.79
N GLY A 225 5.59 -3.25 -7.59
CA GLY A 225 5.27 -3.11 -9.01
C GLY A 225 5.89 -4.19 -9.90
N GLU A 226 6.92 -4.89 -9.42
CA GLU A 226 7.66 -5.89 -10.19
C GLU A 226 6.77 -7.08 -10.59
N PRO A 227 6.62 -7.39 -11.89
CA PRO A 227 5.75 -8.46 -12.34
C PRO A 227 6.07 -9.81 -11.72
N GLY A 228 5.07 -10.43 -11.09
CA GLY A 228 5.24 -11.72 -10.41
C GLY A 228 5.56 -11.61 -8.92
N CYS A 229 5.84 -10.43 -8.39
CA CYS A 229 5.96 -10.21 -6.96
C CYS A 229 4.58 -10.06 -6.30
N PHE A 230 4.40 -10.71 -5.15
CA PHE A 230 3.20 -10.65 -4.32
C PHE A 230 3.48 -10.97 -2.84
N LYS A 231 4.76 -10.91 -2.44
CA LYS A 231 5.21 -11.22 -1.09
C LYS A 231 4.81 -10.13 -0.11
N ASP A 232 4.82 -8.87 -0.56
CA ASP A 232 4.47 -7.72 0.27
C ASP A 232 2.96 -7.66 0.44
N ARG A 233 2.18 -7.91 -0.64
CA ARG A 233 0.73 -8.12 -0.52
C ARG A 233 0.41 -9.22 0.50
N ALA A 234 1.07 -10.38 0.40
CA ALA A 234 0.82 -11.48 1.32
C ALA A 234 1.06 -11.07 2.79
N LEU A 235 2.16 -10.35 3.06
CA LEU A 235 2.46 -9.83 4.39
C LEU A 235 1.38 -8.85 4.86
N MET A 236 0.97 -7.90 4.02
CA MET A 236 -0.02 -6.89 4.39
C MET A 236 -1.44 -7.46 4.53
N ASP A 237 -1.79 -8.48 3.76
CA ASP A 237 -3.11 -9.12 3.82
C ASP A 237 -3.25 -10.04 5.04
N HIS A 238 -2.18 -10.74 5.43
CA HIS A 238 -2.26 -11.82 6.43
C HIS A 238 -1.51 -11.54 7.74
N ASP A 239 -0.55 -10.62 7.75
CA ASP A 239 0.21 -10.22 8.94
C ASP A 239 0.54 -8.70 8.95
N PRO A 240 -0.46 -7.81 8.75
CA PRO A 240 -0.27 -6.36 8.71
C PRO A 240 0.38 -5.80 9.99
N HIS A 241 0.13 -6.38 11.16
CA HIS A 241 0.73 -5.90 12.40
C HIS A 241 2.24 -6.10 12.46
N ALA A 242 2.80 -7.13 11.79
CA ALA A 242 4.25 -7.25 11.64
C ALA A 242 4.85 -6.05 10.90
N LEU A 243 4.16 -5.57 9.85
CA LEU A 243 4.57 -4.37 9.13
C LEU A 243 4.52 -3.13 10.04
N LEU A 244 3.40 -2.93 10.75
CA LEU A 244 3.24 -1.77 11.65
C LEU A 244 4.26 -1.78 12.79
N GLU A 245 4.52 -2.95 13.39
CA GLU A 245 5.56 -3.11 14.42
C GLU A 245 6.94 -2.75 13.87
N GLY A 246 7.29 -3.28 12.69
CA GLY A 246 8.56 -2.97 12.03
C GLY A 246 8.73 -1.48 11.72
N MET A 247 7.66 -0.80 11.28
CA MET A 247 7.66 0.64 11.04
C MET A 247 7.84 1.45 12.33
N ALA A 248 7.18 1.06 13.42
CA ALA A 248 7.33 1.72 14.72
C ALA A 248 8.74 1.56 15.29
N ILE A 249 9.34 0.37 15.14
CA ILE A 249 10.75 0.11 15.50
C ILE A 249 11.68 1.00 14.67
N ALA A 250 11.45 1.12 13.37
CA ALA A 250 12.22 2.00 12.49
C ALA A 250 12.05 3.49 12.89
N GLY A 251 10.84 3.88 13.27
CA GLY A 251 10.54 5.21 13.80
C GLY A 251 11.39 5.55 15.03
N HIS A 252 11.39 4.66 16.02
CA HIS A 252 12.22 4.79 17.22
C HIS A 252 13.72 4.85 16.90
N ALA A 253 14.20 3.96 16.03
CA ALA A 253 15.62 3.89 15.66
C ALA A 253 16.12 5.16 14.95
N THR A 254 15.26 5.85 14.20
CA THR A 254 15.63 6.99 13.35
C THR A 254 15.20 8.35 13.92
N GLY A 255 14.34 8.37 14.94
CA GLY A 255 13.71 9.57 15.46
C GLY A 255 12.62 10.13 14.55
N ALA A 256 12.09 9.32 13.64
CA ALA A 256 10.96 9.70 12.80
C ALA A 256 9.65 9.68 13.59
N GLN A 257 8.76 10.63 13.28
CA GLN A 257 7.48 10.80 13.96
C GLN A 257 6.28 10.35 13.12
N LEU A 258 6.48 10.15 11.82
CA LEU A 258 5.44 9.74 10.89
C LEU A 258 5.93 8.61 9.98
N GLY A 259 5.15 7.53 9.96
CA GLY A 259 5.20 6.44 9.01
C GLY A 259 4.20 6.65 7.89
N ILE A 260 4.63 6.47 6.64
CA ILE A 260 3.76 6.50 5.46
C ILE A 260 3.86 5.15 4.77
N ILE A 261 2.76 4.44 4.63
CA ILE A 261 2.65 3.27 3.76
C ILE A 261 2.18 3.77 2.40
N TYR A 262 3.07 3.78 1.40
CA TYR A 262 2.70 4.10 0.02
C TYR A 262 2.24 2.80 -0.65
N LEU A 263 0.93 2.60 -0.71
CA LEU A 263 0.29 1.39 -1.21
C LEU A 263 -0.14 1.57 -2.66
N ARG A 264 0.23 0.65 -3.55
CA ARG A 264 -0.23 0.67 -4.94
C ARG A 264 -1.75 0.69 -5.07
N TYR A 265 -2.25 1.19 -6.20
CA TYR A 265 -3.69 1.26 -6.49
C TYR A 265 -4.34 -0.12 -6.57
N GLU A 266 -3.62 -1.12 -7.08
CA GLU A 266 -4.14 -2.44 -7.39
C GLU A 266 -4.42 -3.32 -6.17
N TYR A 267 -4.20 -2.81 -4.95
CA TYR A 267 -4.43 -3.52 -3.68
C TYR A 267 -5.58 -2.91 -2.83
N PRO A 268 -6.81 -2.83 -3.36
CA PRO A 268 -7.92 -2.20 -2.63
C PRO A 268 -8.38 -3.03 -1.42
N GLU A 269 -8.25 -4.36 -1.44
CA GLU A 269 -8.52 -5.20 -0.28
C GLU A 269 -7.50 -4.97 0.83
N THR A 270 -6.21 -4.93 0.47
CA THR A 270 -5.10 -4.69 1.41
C THR A 270 -5.20 -3.33 2.08
N LEU A 271 -5.66 -2.30 1.37
CA LEU A 271 -5.92 -0.98 1.96
C LEU A 271 -6.89 -1.08 3.15
N ARG A 272 -7.97 -1.87 3.01
CA ARG A 272 -8.95 -2.08 4.08
C ARG A 272 -8.33 -2.84 5.25
N THR A 273 -7.57 -3.90 4.97
CA THR A 273 -6.86 -4.69 6.00
C THR A 273 -5.88 -3.83 6.78
N LEU A 274 -5.07 -3.02 6.10
CA LEU A 274 -4.13 -2.10 6.74
C LEU A 274 -4.83 -1.05 7.58
N GLN A 275 -5.94 -0.47 7.10
CA GLN A 275 -6.68 0.53 7.87
C GLN A 275 -7.22 -0.08 9.17
N VAL A 276 -7.79 -1.29 9.12
CA VAL A 276 -8.24 -2.00 10.32
C VAL A 276 -7.08 -2.24 11.28
N ALA A 277 -5.93 -2.74 10.80
CA ALA A 277 -4.77 -2.99 11.64
C ALA A 277 -4.19 -1.69 12.27
N ILE A 278 -4.20 -0.58 11.52
CA ILE A 278 -3.79 0.74 12.03
C ILE A 278 -4.75 1.19 13.14
N ASP A 279 -6.06 1.08 12.93
CA ASP A 279 -7.06 1.46 13.91
C ASP A 279 -6.96 0.61 15.19
N GLU A 280 -6.75 -0.71 15.05
CA GLU A 280 -6.51 -1.61 16.19
C GLU A 280 -5.23 -1.24 16.95
N ALA A 281 -4.13 -0.96 16.24
CA ALA A 281 -2.86 -0.58 16.87
C ALA A 281 -2.93 0.80 17.55
N LEU A 282 -3.66 1.75 16.97
CA LEU A 282 -3.92 3.07 17.54
C LEU A 282 -4.77 2.95 18.82
N ALA A 283 -5.88 2.19 18.77
CA ALA A 283 -6.75 1.97 19.92
C ALA A 283 -6.03 1.26 21.08
N ALA A 284 -5.05 0.41 20.77
CA ALA A 284 -4.21 -0.27 21.75
C ALA A 284 -3.04 0.57 22.29
N GLY A 285 -2.87 1.82 21.83
CA GLY A 285 -1.77 2.70 22.25
C GLY A 285 -0.38 2.21 21.81
N LEU A 286 -0.30 1.47 20.71
CA LEU A 286 0.97 0.96 20.18
C LEU A 286 1.64 1.98 19.26
N ILE A 287 0.82 2.74 18.52
CA ILE A 287 1.19 3.81 17.61
C ILE A 287 0.30 5.04 17.87
N GLY A 288 0.61 6.15 17.21
CA GLY A 288 -0.10 7.43 17.30
C GLY A 288 0.80 8.56 17.81
N LYS A 289 0.35 9.80 17.66
CA LYS A 289 1.09 11.00 18.09
C LYS A 289 1.46 10.96 19.57
N ALA A 290 0.55 10.48 20.42
CA ALA A 290 0.78 10.32 21.86
C ALA A 290 1.90 9.31 22.18
N HIS A 291 2.18 8.38 21.25
CA HIS A 291 3.22 7.36 21.35
C HIS A 291 4.45 7.70 20.49
N GLY A 292 4.55 8.94 19.99
CA GLY A 292 5.70 9.46 19.26
C GLY A 292 5.82 9.02 17.81
N PHE A 293 4.91 8.17 17.29
CA PHE A 293 4.97 7.68 15.91
C PHE A 293 3.58 7.40 15.34
N GLU A 294 3.12 8.23 14.41
CA GLU A 294 1.87 8.05 13.67
C GLU A 294 2.10 7.21 12.41
N ILE A 295 1.12 6.44 11.95
CA ILE A 295 1.19 5.72 10.66
C ILE A 295 -0.05 6.08 9.83
N ILE A 296 0.17 6.43 8.57
CA ILE A 296 -0.88 6.70 7.59
C ILE A 296 -0.65 5.88 6.32
N VAL A 297 -1.74 5.58 5.60
CA VAL A 297 -1.67 4.97 4.27
C VAL A 297 -1.90 6.04 3.21
N ARG A 298 -1.13 5.97 2.12
CA ARG A 298 -1.29 6.79 0.92
C ARG A 298 -1.41 5.85 -0.28
N ARG A 299 -2.57 5.91 -0.94
CA ARG A 299 -2.84 5.15 -2.15
C ARG A 299 -2.13 5.81 -3.34
N GLY A 300 -1.38 5.03 -4.10
CA GLY A 300 -0.85 5.42 -5.41
C GLY A 300 -1.91 5.25 -6.50
N ALA A 301 -1.57 5.57 -7.76
CA ALA A 301 -2.54 5.55 -8.87
C ALA A 301 -2.03 4.84 -10.14
N GLY A 302 -1.16 3.84 -9.99
CA GLY A 302 -0.78 2.91 -11.07
C GLY A 302 0.41 3.37 -11.91
N ALA A 303 1.57 3.53 -11.29
CA ALA A 303 2.81 3.88 -11.98
C ALA A 303 3.99 3.10 -11.39
N TYR A 304 4.54 2.14 -12.15
CA TYR A 304 5.65 1.26 -11.73
C TYR A 304 6.87 2.03 -11.22
N ILE A 305 7.17 3.19 -11.84
CA ILE A 305 8.33 4.03 -11.50
C ILE A 305 8.21 4.70 -10.11
N CYS A 306 7.05 4.59 -9.43
CA CYS A 306 6.88 5.07 -8.07
C CYS A 306 7.45 4.13 -7.00
N GLY A 307 7.74 2.87 -7.36
CA GLY A 307 8.44 1.90 -6.51
C GLY A 307 9.95 2.09 -6.54
#